data_AF-A0A1F4Y9H9-F1
#
_entry.id   AF-A0A1F4Y9H9-F1
#
_cell.length_a   1.000
_cell.length_b   1.000
_cell.length_c   1.000
_cell.angle_alpha   90.00
_cell.angle_beta   90.00
_cell.angle_gamma   90.00
#
_symmetry.space_group_name_H-M   'P 1'
#
loop_
_entity.id
_entity.type
_entity.pdbx_description
1 polymer ?
#
loop_
_entity_poly.entity_id
_entity_poly.type
_entity_poly.pdbx_seq_one_letter_code
_entity_poly.pdbx_strand_id
1 'polypeptide(L)'
;MTSYRPLVIGYPRSGFTLLISVIAELTGVKQDTRTRSLKALCDTAGAQIARRIESVFDRRGLSQELIYNANFRQLTGGPKWLAGPDFSMARFRKYIGLRGDGDFTLITAHPREVLEYYEITHSHASPATWPIHFTTPDGLRFASMRHPVGALTSACFSINALASEYIQRFIPAEQDNDSLRQRLALYKLSDLQFFEALLPPFKAYLEEFAAHEQDYYLMRWEDLIDRPVDTILGIAQALRCELSAEQAKAVWAKLDHVNLTGAHKHNLRRGHGISEGWKDWITNTHLDILRDHGLESYSRRYGYGDFPRLDENRYTPFQQTLSGLLARGEVFRDYGDEDLFGFAFNKSNIDFSRFGFRQYPWRTHTGIERSSCRNEALVMEVSDVAEAACGQFNEAFPIWLEAAQQNCFDEDMVHRLSSAMSALYDDELGLSVFREAMLRASSETGALQVAEPASPVLTESRGTTNIVHFRGRYYAVPQSLGPVDFSQPDLSAISFTGIANSLPELVSMLENA
;
A
#
# COMPACT_ATOMS: atom_id res chain seq x y z
N MET A 1 11.12 -26.89 -7.76
CA MET A 1 10.75 -25.92 -8.81
C MET A 1 11.18 -24.54 -8.34
N THR A 2 12.00 -23.82 -9.10
CA THR A 2 12.26 -22.40 -8.82
C THR A 2 10.94 -21.66 -8.91
N SER A 3 10.37 -21.32 -7.75
CA SER A 3 9.07 -20.68 -7.64
C SER A 3 9.24 -19.20 -7.99
N TYR A 4 9.21 -18.87 -9.28
CA TYR A 4 9.25 -17.49 -9.75
C TYR A 4 8.10 -16.68 -9.14
N ARG A 5 8.33 -15.40 -8.85
CA ARG A 5 7.33 -14.48 -8.29
C ARG A 5 6.66 -13.72 -9.43
N PRO A 6 5.31 -13.64 -9.47
CA PRO A 6 4.64 -12.74 -10.38
C PRO A 6 5.10 -11.30 -10.19
N LEU A 7 5.16 -10.57 -11.28
CA LEU A 7 5.40 -9.13 -11.31
C LEU A 7 4.09 -8.44 -11.66
N VAL A 8 3.70 -7.44 -10.88
CA VAL A 8 2.54 -6.58 -11.18
C VAL A 8 2.99 -5.13 -11.29
N ILE A 9 2.63 -4.48 -12.40
CA ILE A 9 2.76 -3.03 -12.56
C ILE A 9 1.39 -2.37 -12.72
N GLY A 10 1.32 -1.08 -12.43
CA GLY A 10 0.11 -0.30 -12.67
C GLY A 10 0.23 1.10 -12.11
N TYR A 11 -0.25 2.10 -12.83
CA TYR A 11 -0.31 3.45 -12.30
C TYR A 11 -1.23 3.50 -11.07
N PRO A 12 -0.99 4.39 -10.08
CA PRO A 12 -1.89 4.52 -8.95
C PRO A 12 -3.35 4.75 -9.40
N ARG A 13 -4.29 4.03 -8.77
CA ARG A 13 -5.73 4.04 -9.09
C ARG A 13 -6.15 3.33 -10.39
N SER A 14 -5.27 2.53 -11.00
CA SER A 14 -5.56 1.69 -12.18
C SER A 14 -6.28 0.35 -11.88
N GLY A 15 -6.61 0.05 -10.63
CA GLY A 15 -7.01 -1.31 -10.20
C GLY A 15 -5.85 -2.19 -9.74
N PHE A 16 -4.63 -1.64 -9.67
CA PHE A 16 -3.39 -2.29 -9.25
C PHE A 16 -3.50 -3.21 -8.01
N THR A 17 -3.98 -2.69 -6.87
CA THR A 17 -4.11 -3.49 -5.64
C THR A 17 -5.07 -4.67 -5.82
N LEU A 18 -6.15 -4.48 -6.59
CA LEU A 18 -7.14 -5.52 -6.83
C LEU A 18 -6.55 -6.66 -7.69
N LEU A 19 -5.75 -6.33 -8.70
CA LEU A 19 -5.00 -7.32 -9.50
C LEU A 19 -4.00 -8.11 -8.63
N ILE A 20 -3.26 -7.43 -7.75
CA ILE A 20 -2.35 -8.10 -6.81
C ILE A 20 -3.12 -9.09 -5.93
N SER A 21 -4.28 -8.68 -5.39
CA SER A 21 -5.10 -9.54 -4.53
C SER A 21 -5.68 -10.74 -5.29
N VAL A 22 -6.13 -10.58 -6.54
CA VAL A 22 -6.55 -11.70 -7.39
C VAL A 22 -5.39 -12.69 -7.57
N ILE A 23 -4.22 -12.21 -7.97
CA ILE A 23 -3.05 -13.08 -8.17
C ILE A 23 -2.66 -13.77 -6.85
N ALA A 24 -2.73 -13.07 -5.71
CA ALA A 24 -2.39 -13.65 -4.42
C ALA A 24 -3.33 -14.80 -4.03
N GLU A 25 -4.64 -14.66 -4.26
CA GLU A 25 -5.61 -15.74 -4.05
C GLU A 25 -5.35 -16.95 -4.95
N LEU A 26 -4.82 -16.73 -6.16
CA LEU A 26 -4.51 -17.79 -7.12
C LEU A 26 -3.18 -18.49 -6.84
N THR A 27 -2.17 -17.77 -6.35
CA THR A 27 -0.82 -18.34 -6.12
C THR A 27 -0.59 -18.83 -4.71
N GLY A 28 -1.39 -18.37 -3.74
CA GLY A 28 -1.22 -18.68 -2.32
C GLY A 28 0.06 -18.08 -1.72
N VAL A 29 0.32 -18.43 -0.46
CA VAL A 29 1.47 -17.93 0.32
C VAL A 29 2.66 -18.87 0.17
N LYS A 30 3.84 -18.34 -0.17
CA LYS A 30 5.09 -19.11 -0.20
C LYS A 30 5.66 -19.26 1.21
N GLN A 31 6.02 -20.49 1.57
CA GLN A 31 6.48 -20.86 2.92
C GLN A 31 7.89 -21.50 2.91
N ASP A 32 8.68 -21.27 1.86
CA ASP A 32 10.06 -21.77 1.81
C ASP A 32 10.98 -21.01 2.78
N THR A 33 12.04 -21.67 3.23
CA THR A 33 12.99 -21.12 4.22
C THR A 33 13.62 -19.80 3.78
N ARG A 34 13.92 -19.62 2.48
CA ARG A 34 14.44 -18.35 1.94
C ARG A 34 13.41 -17.23 2.11
N THR A 35 12.15 -17.46 1.74
CA THR A 35 11.08 -16.48 1.94
C THR A 35 10.86 -16.15 3.42
N ARG A 36 10.83 -17.17 4.29
CA ARG A 36 10.63 -16.97 5.73
C ARG A 36 11.78 -16.19 6.36
N SER A 37 13.03 -16.53 6.05
CA SER A 37 14.20 -15.86 6.60
C SER A 37 14.32 -14.41 6.10
N LEU A 38 14.01 -14.14 4.82
CA LEU A 38 13.95 -12.77 4.30
C LEU A 38 12.88 -11.94 5.02
N LYS A 39 11.68 -12.50 5.21
CA LYS A 39 10.60 -11.80 5.93
C LYS A 39 11.01 -11.48 7.36
N ALA A 40 11.54 -12.46 8.08
CA ALA A 40 12.03 -12.25 9.45
C ALA A 40 13.10 -11.14 9.50
N LEU A 41 14.08 -11.17 8.60
CA LEU A 41 15.12 -10.16 8.50
C LEU A 41 14.53 -8.75 8.23
N CYS A 42 13.66 -8.63 7.23
CA CYS A 42 13.05 -7.36 6.85
C CYS A 42 12.08 -6.81 7.91
N ASP A 43 11.29 -7.68 8.56
CA ASP A 43 10.30 -7.28 9.57
C ASP A 43 10.98 -6.76 10.83
N THR A 44 11.99 -7.49 11.32
CA THR A 44 12.74 -7.12 12.52
C THR A 44 13.61 -5.88 12.28
N ALA A 45 14.30 -5.78 11.15
CA ALA A 45 15.07 -4.59 10.78
C ALA A 45 14.16 -3.38 10.55
N GLY A 46 13.06 -3.56 9.82
CA GLY A 46 12.10 -2.50 9.53
C GLY A 46 11.47 -1.92 10.80
N ALA A 47 11.07 -2.78 11.75
CA ALA A 47 10.55 -2.35 13.05
C ALA A 47 11.58 -1.50 13.81
N GLN A 48 12.86 -1.88 13.77
CA GLN A 48 13.92 -1.16 14.47
C GLN A 48 14.29 0.17 13.77
N ILE A 49 14.33 0.21 12.44
CA ILE A 49 14.50 1.46 11.69
C ILE A 49 13.35 2.43 12.01
N ALA A 50 12.11 1.94 12.02
CA ALA A 50 10.95 2.75 12.35
C ALA A 50 11.02 3.29 13.79
N ARG A 51 11.38 2.44 14.77
CA ARG A 51 11.56 2.86 16.17
C ARG A 51 12.60 3.97 16.31
N ARG A 52 13.72 3.86 15.60
CA ARG A 52 14.76 4.89 15.62
C ARG A 52 14.27 6.21 15.03
N ILE A 53 13.52 6.18 13.93
CA ILE A 53 12.85 7.36 13.38
C ILE A 53 11.89 7.96 14.41
N GLU A 54 11.03 7.14 15.02
CA GLU A 54 10.07 7.57 16.05
C GLU A 54 10.77 8.20 17.27
N SER A 55 11.93 7.68 17.67
CA SER A 55 12.70 8.22 18.80
C SER A 55 13.13 9.68 18.61
N VAL A 56 13.28 10.15 17.37
CA VAL A 56 13.57 11.56 17.07
C VAL A 56 12.42 12.45 17.50
N PHE A 57 11.18 12.02 17.22
CA PHE A 57 9.97 12.73 17.61
C PHE A 57 9.78 12.65 19.13
N ASP A 58 10.05 11.49 19.73
CA ASP A 58 9.91 11.28 21.17
C ASP A 58 10.83 12.17 21.99
N ARG A 59 12.13 12.24 21.64
CA ARG A 59 13.09 13.14 22.28
C ARG A 59 12.71 14.62 22.18
N ARG A 60 11.91 14.97 21.18
CA ARG A 60 11.43 16.34 20.95
C ARG A 60 10.03 16.60 21.52
N GLY A 61 9.42 15.60 22.17
CA GLY A 61 8.07 15.71 22.72
C GLY A 61 6.97 15.79 21.65
N LEU A 62 7.21 15.24 20.46
CA LEU A 62 6.31 15.31 19.28
C LEU A 62 5.61 13.98 18.96
N SER A 63 5.70 12.98 19.85
CA SER A 63 5.14 11.63 19.64
C SER A 63 3.63 11.65 19.38
N GLN A 64 2.89 12.58 19.98
CA GLN A 64 1.42 12.66 19.82
C GLN A 64 1.02 13.32 18.49
N GLU A 65 1.89 14.12 17.89
CA GLU A 65 1.69 14.85 16.65
C GLU A 65 2.20 14.08 15.43
N LEU A 66 3.15 13.16 15.63
CA LEU A 66 3.70 12.29 14.58
C LEU A 66 2.59 11.46 13.94
N ILE A 67 2.47 11.53 12.61
CA ILE A 67 1.69 10.64 11.77
C ILE A 67 2.67 9.79 10.95
N TYR A 68 2.73 8.49 11.24
CA TYR A 68 3.63 7.58 10.56
C TYR A 68 2.96 6.22 10.42
N ASN A 69 2.32 5.98 9.28
CA ASN A 69 1.42 4.84 9.12
C ASN A 69 2.20 3.53 9.15
N ALA A 70 1.61 2.48 9.74
CA ALA A 70 2.23 1.15 9.82
C ALA A 70 2.70 0.63 8.44
N ASN A 71 1.97 0.96 7.36
CA ASN A 71 2.38 0.62 5.99
C ASN A 71 3.69 1.27 5.54
N PHE A 72 4.15 2.33 6.22
CA PHE A 72 5.44 3.00 5.96
C PHE A 72 6.49 2.69 7.02
N ARG A 73 6.12 2.05 8.14
CA ARG A 73 7.07 1.55 9.15
C ARG A 73 7.76 0.27 8.69
N GLN A 74 7.07 -0.54 7.89
CA GLN A 74 7.67 -1.73 7.28
C GLN A 74 8.81 -1.35 6.33
N LEU A 75 9.90 -2.13 6.34
CA LEU A 75 11.06 -1.93 5.46
C LEU A 75 10.65 -1.87 3.98
N THR A 76 9.79 -2.80 3.56
CA THR A 76 9.32 -2.94 2.17
C THR A 76 8.02 -2.19 1.87
N GLY A 77 7.52 -1.45 2.86
CA GLY A 77 6.28 -0.70 2.82
C GLY A 77 6.35 0.60 2.02
N GLY A 78 5.24 0.97 1.40
CA GLY A 78 5.10 2.15 0.53
C GLY A 78 5.41 1.90 -0.96
N PRO A 79 5.22 2.92 -1.82
CA PRO A 79 5.56 2.83 -3.24
C PRO A 79 7.04 2.50 -3.44
N LYS A 80 7.34 1.60 -4.39
CA LYS A 80 8.68 1.05 -4.59
C LYS A 80 9.07 0.93 -6.07
N TRP A 81 10.36 1.08 -6.37
CA TRP A 81 10.91 0.96 -7.72
C TRP A 81 12.38 0.54 -7.70
N LEU A 82 12.87 0.04 -8.83
CA LEU A 82 14.29 -0.27 -9.02
C LEU A 82 15.09 1.00 -9.32
N ALA A 83 16.32 1.07 -8.82
CA ALA A 83 17.21 2.21 -8.98
C ALA A 83 18.69 1.83 -8.90
N GLY A 84 19.57 2.81 -9.17
CA GLY A 84 21.02 2.66 -9.14
C GLY A 84 21.61 2.22 -10.49
N PRO A 85 22.93 2.30 -10.66
CA PRO A 85 23.60 1.67 -11.79
C PRO A 85 23.26 0.17 -11.77
N ASP A 86 22.78 -0.34 -12.91
CA ASP A 86 22.33 -1.72 -13.11
C ASP A 86 21.08 -2.16 -12.35
N PHE A 87 20.30 -1.22 -11.78
CA PHE A 87 19.05 -1.52 -11.07
C PHE A 87 19.24 -2.52 -9.91
N SER A 88 20.42 -2.46 -9.28
CA SER A 88 20.83 -3.29 -8.14
C SER A 88 20.15 -2.93 -6.82
N MET A 89 19.52 -1.76 -6.75
CA MET A 89 18.86 -1.27 -5.54
C MET A 89 17.35 -1.16 -5.74
N ALA A 90 16.59 -1.41 -4.68
CA ALA A 90 15.18 -1.06 -4.57
C ALA A 90 15.03 0.18 -3.68
N ARG A 91 14.21 1.13 -4.12
CA ARG A 91 13.84 2.34 -3.37
C ARG A 91 12.41 2.25 -2.86
N PHE A 92 12.16 2.79 -1.67
CA PHE A 92 10.87 2.77 -1.00
C PHE A 92 10.50 4.15 -0.47
N ARG A 93 9.30 4.63 -0.79
CA ARG A 93 8.74 5.90 -0.26
C ARG A 93 8.14 5.68 1.13
N LYS A 94 8.62 6.46 2.11
CA LYS A 94 8.09 6.56 3.46
C LYS A 94 7.48 7.93 3.66
N TYR A 95 6.19 7.96 3.99
CA TYR A 95 5.48 9.20 4.25
C TYR A 95 5.39 9.45 5.75
N ILE A 96 5.92 10.59 6.18
CA ILE A 96 6.01 10.99 7.58
C ILE A 96 5.39 12.38 7.70
N GLY A 97 4.36 12.50 8.52
CA GLY A 97 3.64 13.75 8.77
C GLY A 97 3.79 14.19 10.22
N LEU A 98 3.66 15.49 10.45
CA LEU A 98 3.60 16.10 11.77
C LEU A 98 2.39 17.02 11.80
N ARG A 99 1.42 16.71 12.67
CA ARG A 99 0.23 17.56 12.85
C ARG A 99 0.66 18.98 13.23
N GLY A 100 0.11 19.95 12.54
CA GLY A 100 0.41 21.35 12.72
C GLY A 100 1.75 21.77 12.15
N ASP A 101 2.49 20.93 11.41
CA ASP A 101 3.78 21.34 10.85
C ASP A 101 4.05 20.90 9.40
N GLY A 102 3.23 20.00 8.84
CA GLY A 102 3.34 19.53 7.46
C GLY A 102 3.93 18.12 7.37
N ASP A 103 4.40 17.72 6.18
CA ASP A 103 4.95 16.38 5.96
C ASP A 103 6.22 16.39 5.12
N PHE A 104 6.87 15.23 5.09
CA PHE A 104 7.95 14.96 4.16
C PHE A 104 7.87 13.52 3.64
N THR A 105 8.57 13.30 2.52
CA THR A 105 8.71 11.99 1.89
C THR A 105 10.17 11.58 1.99
N LEU A 106 10.45 10.65 2.90
CA LEU A 106 11.73 9.98 3.01
C LEU A 106 11.77 8.82 2.02
N ILE A 107 12.86 8.70 1.27
CA ILE A 107 13.16 7.55 0.42
C ILE A 107 14.24 6.73 1.12
N THR A 108 14.04 5.42 1.23
CA THR A 108 15.08 4.48 1.66
C THR A 108 15.49 3.59 0.50
N ALA A 109 16.77 3.20 0.43
CA ALA A 109 17.31 2.31 -0.58
C ALA A 109 17.95 1.08 0.06
N HIS A 110 17.62 -0.09 -0.50
CA HIS A 110 18.09 -1.39 -0.04
C HIS A 110 18.47 -2.27 -1.25
N PRO A 111 19.24 -3.34 -1.08
CA PRO A 111 19.47 -4.32 -2.14
C PRO A 111 18.16 -4.80 -2.77
N ARG A 112 18.13 -4.94 -4.10
CA ARG A 112 16.89 -5.26 -4.85
C ARG A 112 16.20 -6.53 -4.38
N GLU A 113 16.94 -7.50 -3.84
CA GLU A 113 16.45 -8.79 -3.36
C GLU A 113 15.45 -8.62 -2.21
N VAL A 114 15.45 -7.48 -1.51
CA VAL A 114 14.42 -7.11 -0.54
C VAL A 114 13.01 -7.10 -1.16
N LEU A 115 12.87 -6.90 -2.47
CA LEU A 115 11.59 -6.99 -3.17
C LEU A 115 10.98 -8.40 -3.18
N GLU A 116 11.78 -9.44 -2.91
CA GLU A 116 11.30 -10.82 -2.73
C GLU A 116 10.55 -11.01 -1.40
N TYR A 117 10.44 -9.98 -0.55
CA TYR A 117 9.65 -10.03 0.67
C TYR A 117 8.19 -10.43 0.42
N TYR A 118 7.57 -9.90 -0.64
CA TYR A 118 6.20 -10.24 -1.03
C TYR A 118 6.18 -11.37 -2.05
N GLU A 119 5.13 -12.20 -2.02
CA GLU A 119 4.86 -13.27 -2.99
C GLU A 119 4.81 -12.73 -4.43
N ILE A 120 4.34 -11.48 -4.56
CA ILE A 120 4.18 -10.75 -5.81
C ILE A 120 5.07 -9.50 -5.73
N THR A 121 6.06 -9.44 -6.62
CA THR A 121 6.83 -8.20 -6.82
C THR A 121 5.94 -7.19 -7.53
N HIS A 122 5.93 -5.94 -7.08
CA HIS A 122 5.01 -4.97 -7.63
C HIS A 122 5.51 -3.53 -7.57
N SER A 123 5.09 -2.71 -8.53
CA SER A 123 5.48 -1.31 -8.63
C SER A 123 4.47 -0.43 -9.37
N HIS A 124 4.52 0.87 -9.06
CA HIS A 124 3.76 1.90 -9.75
C HIS A 124 4.56 2.62 -10.85
N ALA A 125 5.83 2.27 -11.05
CA ALA A 125 6.76 3.03 -11.86
C ALA A 125 7.56 2.16 -12.84
N SER A 126 8.05 2.82 -13.88
CA SER A 126 9.06 2.33 -14.83
C SER A 126 8.72 1.01 -15.51
N PRO A 127 7.56 0.89 -16.21
CA PRO A 127 7.17 -0.32 -16.94
C PRO A 127 8.26 -0.84 -17.90
N ALA A 128 9.12 0.01 -18.48
CA ALA A 128 10.19 -0.45 -19.36
C ALA A 128 11.33 -1.16 -18.61
N THR A 129 11.53 -0.85 -17.32
CA THR A 129 12.68 -1.32 -16.55
C THR A 129 12.50 -2.75 -16.07
N TRP A 130 11.30 -3.11 -15.63
CA TRP A 130 11.08 -4.38 -14.95
C TRP A 130 11.30 -5.63 -15.81
N PRO A 131 10.85 -5.69 -17.08
CA PRO A 131 11.04 -6.87 -17.91
C PRO A 131 12.53 -7.15 -18.20
N ILE A 132 13.36 -6.11 -18.19
CA ILE A 132 14.79 -6.17 -18.51
C ILE A 132 15.62 -6.57 -17.29
N HIS A 133 15.33 -5.96 -16.13
CA HIS A 133 16.21 -6.03 -14.97
C HIS A 133 15.72 -6.94 -13.84
N PHE A 134 14.51 -7.47 -13.95
CA PHE A 134 13.93 -8.36 -12.95
C PHE A 134 13.61 -9.73 -13.56
N THR A 135 14.16 -10.79 -12.97
CA THR A 135 14.06 -12.17 -13.46
C THR A 135 12.69 -12.79 -13.17
N THR A 136 11.64 -12.21 -13.76
CA THR A 136 10.31 -12.80 -13.83
C THR A 136 10.13 -13.42 -15.22
N PRO A 137 9.87 -14.73 -15.33
CA PRO A 137 9.64 -15.39 -16.61
C PRO A 137 8.48 -14.77 -17.39
N ASP A 138 8.52 -14.94 -18.70
CA ASP A 138 7.41 -14.58 -19.58
C ASP A 138 6.14 -15.37 -19.17
N GLY A 139 5.00 -14.68 -19.12
CA GLY A 139 3.74 -15.20 -18.60
C GLY A 139 3.52 -14.98 -17.10
N LEU A 140 4.48 -14.39 -16.37
CA LEU A 140 4.30 -14.00 -14.97
C LEU A 140 4.35 -12.47 -14.75
N ARG A 141 4.24 -11.69 -15.83
CA ARG A 141 4.23 -10.22 -15.80
C ARG A 141 2.83 -9.72 -16.09
N PHE A 142 2.29 -8.92 -15.19
CA PHE A 142 0.92 -8.42 -15.23
C PHE A 142 0.90 -6.90 -15.13
N ALA A 143 -0.05 -6.29 -15.80
CA ALA A 143 -0.30 -4.87 -15.73
C ALA A 143 -1.78 -4.59 -15.47
N SER A 144 -2.07 -3.53 -14.72
CA SER A 144 -3.43 -3.04 -14.53
C SER A 144 -3.62 -1.70 -15.23
N MET A 145 -4.75 -1.55 -15.93
CA MET A 145 -5.18 -0.33 -16.59
C MET A 145 -6.60 0.01 -16.17
N ARG A 146 -6.91 1.30 -16.12
CA ARG A 146 -8.27 1.81 -15.92
C ARG A 146 -8.52 2.88 -16.96
N HIS A 147 -9.79 3.14 -17.28
CA HIS A 147 -10.17 4.29 -18.09
C HIS A 147 -9.43 5.56 -17.60
N PRO A 148 -8.68 6.29 -18.46
CA PRO A 148 -7.81 7.39 -18.03
C PRO A 148 -8.52 8.45 -17.18
N VAL A 149 -9.72 8.84 -17.61
CA VAL A 149 -10.60 9.74 -16.84
C VAL A 149 -10.92 9.17 -15.46
N GLY A 150 -11.33 7.89 -15.38
CA GLY A 150 -11.64 7.23 -14.12
C GLY A 150 -10.45 7.15 -13.16
N ALA A 151 -9.24 6.92 -13.66
CA ALA A 151 -8.02 6.91 -12.86
C ALA A 151 -7.74 8.29 -12.23
N LEU A 152 -7.80 9.36 -13.03
CA LEU A 152 -7.53 10.73 -12.57
C LEU A 152 -8.64 11.28 -11.67
N THR A 153 -9.91 11.04 -12.00
CA THR A 153 -11.03 11.34 -11.10
C THR A 153 -10.81 10.63 -9.77
N SER A 154 -10.51 9.33 -9.78
CA SER A 154 -10.22 8.58 -8.55
C SER A 154 -9.00 9.11 -7.78
N ALA A 155 -8.01 9.71 -8.45
CA ALA A 155 -6.87 10.36 -7.80
C ALA A 155 -7.27 11.66 -7.07
N CYS A 156 -8.27 12.39 -7.57
CA CYS A 156 -8.81 13.57 -6.91
C CYS A 156 -9.56 13.22 -5.61
N PHE A 157 -10.32 12.12 -5.58
CA PHE A 157 -11.05 11.65 -4.38
C PHE A 157 -10.18 10.84 -3.40
N SER A 158 -8.89 10.72 -3.71
CA SER A 158 -8.03 9.73 -3.07
C SER A 158 -7.48 10.24 -1.74
N ILE A 159 -7.69 9.43 -0.70
CA ILE A 159 -7.02 9.54 0.60
C ILE A 159 -5.87 8.54 0.59
N ASN A 160 -4.69 8.97 1.03
CA ASN A 160 -3.51 8.12 1.17
C ASN A 160 -3.40 7.59 2.61
N ALA A 161 -2.48 6.65 2.87
CA ALA A 161 -2.37 6.04 4.19
C ALA A 161 -1.95 7.01 5.32
N LEU A 162 -1.23 8.09 5.01
CA LEU A 162 -0.87 9.14 5.98
C LEU A 162 -2.12 9.92 6.40
N ALA A 163 -2.85 10.47 5.43
CA ALA A 163 -4.13 11.15 5.65
C ALA A 163 -5.17 10.21 6.31
N SER A 164 -5.13 8.93 5.96
CA SER A 164 -5.98 7.90 6.56
C SER A 164 -5.71 7.71 8.06
N GLU A 165 -4.45 7.71 8.48
CA GLU A 165 -4.09 7.64 9.90
C GLU A 165 -4.48 8.92 10.63
N TYR A 166 -4.28 10.08 10.00
CA TYR A 166 -4.73 11.35 10.55
C TYR A 166 -6.23 11.35 10.85
N ILE A 167 -7.06 10.92 9.88
CA ILE A 167 -8.51 10.81 10.07
C ILE A 167 -8.84 9.87 11.24
N GLN A 168 -8.21 8.69 11.29
CA GLN A 168 -8.44 7.71 12.36
C GLN A 168 -8.09 8.23 13.76
N ARG A 169 -7.21 9.23 13.88
CA ARG A 169 -6.73 9.74 15.17
C ARG A 169 -7.39 11.04 15.60
N PHE A 170 -7.72 11.90 14.66
CA PHE A 170 -8.07 13.30 14.97
C PHE A 170 -9.41 13.75 14.41
N ILE A 171 -10.00 13.02 13.46
CA ILE A 171 -11.31 13.35 12.93
C ILE A 171 -12.37 12.52 13.68
N PRO A 172 -13.40 13.14 14.25
CA PRO A 172 -14.50 12.42 14.89
C PRO A 172 -15.17 11.45 13.91
N ALA A 173 -15.60 10.29 14.40
CA ALA A 173 -16.13 9.21 13.56
C ALA A 173 -17.36 9.61 12.73
N GLU A 174 -18.18 10.54 13.24
CA GLU A 174 -19.33 11.11 12.52
C GLU A 174 -18.93 12.01 11.33
N GLN A 175 -17.70 12.52 11.33
CA GLN A 175 -17.12 13.34 10.25
C GLN A 175 -16.27 12.52 9.26
N ASP A 176 -15.90 11.28 9.60
CA ASP A 176 -15.32 10.30 8.68
C ASP A 176 -16.39 9.75 7.72
N ASN A 177 -16.73 10.56 6.73
CA ASN A 177 -17.75 10.24 5.74
C ASN A 177 -17.34 10.72 4.34
N ASP A 178 -18.14 10.41 3.33
CA ASP A 178 -17.81 10.73 1.94
C ASP A 178 -17.73 12.24 1.66
N SER A 179 -18.42 13.08 2.45
CA SER A 179 -18.38 14.54 2.30
C SER A 179 -16.96 15.08 2.46
N LEU A 180 -16.18 14.52 3.38
CA LEU A 180 -14.78 14.88 3.60
C LEU A 180 -13.95 14.66 2.32
N ARG A 181 -14.16 13.53 1.62
CA ARG A 181 -13.50 13.25 0.33
C ARG A 181 -13.97 14.18 -0.77
N GLN A 182 -15.27 14.46 -0.82
CA GLN A 182 -15.85 15.35 -1.82
C GLN A 182 -15.30 16.76 -1.69
N ARG A 183 -15.15 17.30 -0.47
CA ARG A 183 -14.53 18.62 -0.24
C ARG A 183 -13.08 18.69 -0.72
N LEU A 184 -12.28 17.66 -0.41
CA LEU A 184 -10.91 17.56 -0.92
C LEU A 184 -10.86 17.45 -2.45
N ALA A 185 -11.78 16.69 -3.05
CA ALA A 185 -11.88 16.56 -4.50
C ALA A 185 -12.35 17.86 -5.18
N LEU A 186 -13.26 18.63 -4.56
CA LEU A 186 -13.69 19.93 -5.07
C LEU A 186 -12.51 20.89 -5.17
N TYR A 187 -11.63 20.97 -4.17
CA TYR A 187 -10.38 21.73 -4.29
C TYR A 187 -9.59 21.28 -5.52
N LYS A 188 -9.30 19.97 -5.60
CA LYS A 188 -8.42 19.39 -6.62
C LYS A 188 -8.95 19.51 -8.05
N LEU A 189 -10.28 19.56 -8.21
CA LEU A 189 -10.93 19.70 -9.50
C LEU A 189 -11.21 21.16 -9.87
N SER A 190 -11.43 22.06 -8.89
CA SER A 190 -11.62 23.49 -9.17
C SER A 190 -10.30 24.23 -9.39
N ASP A 191 -9.20 23.74 -8.81
CA ASP A 191 -7.84 24.20 -9.12
C ASP A 191 -7.32 23.51 -10.38
N LEU A 192 -7.54 24.14 -11.54
CA LEU A 192 -7.09 23.58 -12.82
C LEU A 192 -5.56 23.44 -12.91
N GLN A 193 -4.79 24.27 -12.21
CA GLN A 193 -3.33 24.12 -12.17
C GLN A 193 -2.94 22.83 -11.45
N PHE A 194 -3.64 22.52 -10.35
CA PHE A 194 -3.48 21.23 -9.67
C PHE A 194 -3.90 20.06 -10.55
N PHE A 195 -5.09 20.15 -11.17
CA PHE A 195 -5.60 19.06 -12.01
C PHE A 195 -4.65 18.77 -13.19
N GLU A 196 -4.18 19.81 -13.87
CA GLU A 196 -3.19 19.68 -14.93
C GLU A 196 -1.86 19.12 -14.45
N ALA A 197 -1.43 19.44 -13.22
CA ALA A 197 -0.19 18.89 -12.66
C ALA A 197 -0.24 17.36 -12.47
N LEU A 198 -1.42 16.72 -12.45
CA LEU A 198 -1.57 15.26 -12.43
C LEU A 198 -1.28 14.62 -13.81
N LEU A 199 -1.38 15.38 -14.89
CA LEU A 199 -1.39 14.83 -16.25
C LEU A 199 0.01 14.42 -16.75
N PRO A 200 1.08 15.24 -16.61
CA PRO A 200 2.40 14.86 -17.10
C PRO A 200 2.91 13.52 -16.55
N PRO A 201 2.92 13.24 -15.22
CA PRO A 201 3.41 11.95 -14.74
C PRO A 201 2.53 10.78 -15.17
N PHE A 202 1.21 10.98 -15.30
CA PHE A 202 0.32 9.92 -15.78
C PHE A 202 0.52 9.63 -17.27
N LYS A 203 0.63 10.68 -18.09
CA LYS A 203 0.90 10.56 -19.52
C LYS A 203 2.26 9.90 -19.78
N ALA A 204 3.30 10.31 -19.05
CA ALA A 204 4.62 9.69 -19.16
C ALA A 204 4.59 8.19 -18.82
N TYR A 205 3.83 7.80 -17.79
CA TYR A 205 3.62 6.39 -17.48
C TYR A 205 2.91 5.65 -18.62
N LEU A 206 1.84 6.22 -19.18
CA LEU A 206 1.09 5.60 -20.28
C LEU A 206 1.92 5.50 -21.56
N GLU A 207 2.75 6.50 -21.87
CA GLU A 207 3.69 6.50 -22.99
C GLU A 207 4.71 5.37 -22.85
N GLU A 208 5.36 5.28 -21.69
CA GLU A 208 6.33 4.23 -21.40
C GLU A 208 5.67 2.84 -21.43
N PHE A 209 4.49 2.70 -20.81
CA PHE A 209 3.76 1.43 -20.80
C PHE A 209 3.32 1.01 -22.20
N ALA A 210 2.82 1.93 -23.03
CA ALA A 210 2.34 1.61 -24.38
C ALA A 210 3.44 1.08 -25.31
N ALA A 211 4.71 1.42 -25.03
CA ALA A 211 5.89 0.90 -25.73
C ALA A 211 6.30 -0.51 -25.26
N HIS A 212 5.85 -0.93 -24.09
CA HIS A 212 6.21 -2.18 -23.43
C HIS A 212 5.02 -3.09 -23.11
N GLU A 213 3.82 -2.77 -23.57
CA GLU A 213 2.60 -3.46 -23.18
C GLU A 213 2.59 -4.95 -23.58
N GLN A 214 3.30 -5.31 -24.65
CA GLN A 214 3.48 -6.69 -25.09
C GLN A 214 4.21 -7.57 -24.06
N ASP A 215 4.97 -6.94 -23.15
CA ASP A 215 5.73 -7.65 -22.11
C ASP A 215 4.82 -8.05 -20.92
N TYR A 216 3.54 -7.67 -20.94
CA TYR A 216 2.60 -7.84 -19.83
C TYR A 216 1.26 -8.45 -20.26
N TYR A 217 0.70 -9.28 -19.38
CA TYR A 217 -0.73 -9.56 -19.40
C TYR A 217 -1.50 -8.35 -18.83
N LEU A 218 -2.32 -7.72 -19.66
CA LEU A 218 -3.08 -6.52 -19.28
C LEU A 218 -4.46 -6.88 -18.72
N MET A 219 -4.73 -6.47 -17.49
CA MET A 219 -6.07 -6.46 -16.90
C MET A 219 -6.65 -5.04 -16.94
N ARG A 220 -7.79 -4.87 -17.62
CA ARG A 220 -8.60 -3.65 -17.49
C ARG A 220 -9.45 -3.75 -16.23
N TRP A 221 -9.42 -2.71 -15.40
CA TRP A 221 -10.17 -2.65 -14.15
C TRP A 221 -11.67 -2.81 -14.39
N GLU A 222 -12.21 -2.17 -15.43
CA GLU A 222 -13.62 -2.25 -15.83
C GLU A 222 -14.03 -3.68 -16.17
N ASP A 223 -13.18 -4.47 -16.85
CA ASP A 223 -13.48 -5.88 -17.13
C ASP A 223 -13.58 -6.71 -15.85
N LEU A 224 -12.70 -6.46 -14.87
CA LEU A 224 -12.75 -7.15 -13.59
C LEU A 224 -14.01 -6.77 -12.78
N ILE A 225 -14.49 -5.53 -12.87
CA ILE A 225 -15.73 -5.12 -12.20
C ILE A 225 -16.96 -5.67 -12.91
N ASP A 226 -17.03 -5.55 -14.24
CA ASP A 226 -18.24 -5.85 -15.00
C ASP A 226 -18.36 -7.36 -15.32
N ARG A 227 -17.23 -8.06 -15.46
CA ARG A 227 -17.14 -9.50 -15.79
C ARG A 227 -16.04 -10.18 -14.94
N PRO A 228 -16.21 -10.24 -13.61
CA PRO A 228 -15.16 -10.69 -12.70
C PRO A 228 -14.72 -12.13 -12.94
N VAL A 229 -15.68 -13.04 -13.16
CA VAL A 229 -15.38 -14.47 -13.35
C VAL A 229 -14.51 -14.69 -14.59
N ASP A 230 -14.92 -14.16 -15.74
CA ASP A 230 -14.18 -14.29 -17.00
C ASP A 230 -12.78 -13.67 -16.90
N THR A 231 -12.68 -12.51 -16.25
CA THR A 231 -11.40 -11.81 -16.07
C THR A 231 -10.45 -12.60 -15.16
N ILE A 232 -10.94 -13.14 -14.04
CA ILE A 232 -10.15 -13.97 -13.12
C ILE A 232 -9.70 -15.27 -13.82
N LEU A 233 -10.56 -15.91 -14.61
CA LEU A 233 -10.19 -17.08 -15.41
C LEU A 233 -9.08 -16.75 -16.42
N GLY A 234 -9.14 -15.58 -17.06
CA GLY A 234 -8.07 -15.10 -17.94
C GLY A 234 -6.73 -14.89 -17.22
N ILE A 235 -6.77 -14.31 -16.01
CA ILE A 235 -5.57 -14.14 -15.16
C ILE A 235 -5.02 -15.51 -14.74
N ALA A 236 -5.87 -16.45 -14.35
CA ALA A 236 -5.49 -17.81 -13.97
C ALA A 236 -4.82 -18.56 -15.15
N GLN A 237 -5.38 -18.44 -16.35
CA GLN A 237 -4.79 -19.00 -17.56
C GLN A 237 -3.40 -18.41 -17.84
N ALA A 238 -3.22 -17.09 -17.67
CA ALA A 238 -1.92 -16.44 -17.82
C ALA A 238 -0.90 -16.95 -16.79
N LEU A 239 -1.32 -17.15 -15.54
CA LEU A 239 -0.53 -17.79 -14.47
C LEU A 239 -0.29 -19.29 -14.71
N ARG A 240 -0.92 -19.89 -15.72
CA ARG A 240 -0.91 -21.33 -16.01
C ARG A 240 -1.45 -22.16 -14.84
N CYS A 241 -2.44 -21.64 -14.13
CA CYS A 241 -3.20 -22.40 -13.14
C CYS A 241 -4.59 -22.77 -13.67
N GLU A 242 -5.03 -23.99 -13.38
CA GLU A 242 -6.38 -24.44 -13.67
C GLU A 242 -7.34 -23.91 -12.60
N LEU A 243 -8.42 -23.27 -13.04
CA LEU A 243 -9.42 -22.67 -12.17
C LEU A 243 -10.81 -22.87 -12.80
N SER A 244 -11.77 -23.37 -12.03
CA SER A 244 -13.17 -23.44 -12.47
C SER A 244 -13.88 -22.09 -12.31
N ALA A 245 -15.01 -21.91 -13.00
CA ALA A 245 -15.82 -20.70 -12.87
C ALA A 245 -16.34 -20.48 -11.43
N GLU A 246 -16.66 -21.56 -10.72
CA GLU A 246 -17.08 -21.56 -9.32
C GLU A 246 -15.95 -21.09 -8.40
N GLN A 247 -14.72 -21.55 -8.64
CA GLN A 247 -13.55 -21.10 -7.88
C GLN A 247 -13.25 -19.63 -8.17
N ALA A 248 -13.32 -19.20 -9.43
CA ALA A 248 -13.17 -17.79 -9.81
C ALA A 248 -14.23 -16.90 -9.13
N LYS A 249 -15.48 -17.36 -9.07
CA LYS A 249 -16.57 -16.68 -8.34
C LYS A 249 -16.27 -16.59 -6.85
N ALA A 250 -15.73 -17.65 -6.25
CA ALA A 250 -15.33 -17.66 -4.84
C ALA A 250 -14.18 -16.69 -4.56
N VAL A 251 -13.19 -16.58 -5.45
CA VAL A 251 -12.13 -15.56 -5.37
C VAL A 251 -12.75 -14.17 -5.42
N TRP A 252 -13.61 -13.89 -6.39
CA TRP A 252 -14.25 -12.58 -6.51
C TRP A 252 -15.05 -12.20 -5.27
N ALA A 253 -15.83 -13.12 -4.72
CA ALA A 253 -16.67 -12.88 -3.54
C ALA A 253 -15.87 -12.40 -2.31
N LYS A 254 -14.58 -12.76 -2.20
CA LYS A 254 -13.70 -12.27 -1.13
C LYS A 254 -13.17 -10.86 -1.35
N LEU A 255 -13.08 -10.43 -2.61
CA LEU A 255 -12.38 -9.22 -3.02
C LEU A 255 -13.35 -8.07 -3.40
N ASP A 256 -14.57 -8.41 -3.76
CA ASP A 256 -15.59 -7.49 -4.26
C ASP A 256 -15.93 -6.38 -3.25
N HIS A 257 -15.57 -5.14 -3.58
CA HIS A 257 -15.82 -3.95 -2.76
C HIS A 257 -15.33 -4.08 -1.29
N VAL A 258 -14.23 -4.80 -1.07
CA VAL A 258 -13.56 -4.91 0.24
C VAL A 258 -12.35 -3.97 0.31
N ASN A 259 -12.04 -3.45 1.50
CA ASN A 259 -10.80 -2.71 1.69
C ASN A 259 -9.62 -3.70 1.80
N LEU A 260 -8.79 -3.73 0.75
CA LEU A 260 -7.66 -4.64 0.60
C LEU A 260 -6.35 -4.11 1.21
N THR A 261 -6.37 -2.97 1.91
CA THR A 261 -5.16 -2.32 2.42
C THR A 261 -5.22 -2.14 3.92
N GLY A 262 -4.79 -3.18 4.66
CA GLY A 262 -4.80 -3.31 6.13
C GLY A 262 -4.92 -2.01 6.94
N ALA A 263 -3.81 -1.39 7.33
CA ALA A 263 -3.81 -0.18 8.16
C ALA A 263 -4.34 1.09 7.45
N HIS A 264 -4.56 1.03 6.13
CA HIS A 264 -5.11 2.12 5.34
C HIS A 264 -6.64 1.95 5.20
N LYS A 265 -7.37 2.31 6.26
CA LYS A 265 -8.84 2.14 6.33
C LYS A 265 -9.61 2.96 5.28
N HIS A 266 -8.98 4.00 4.74
CA HIS A 266 -9.58 4.95 3.81
C HIS A 266 -9.19 4.72 2.33
N ASN A 267 -8.69 3.53 1.96
CA ASN A 267 -8.38 3.27 0.55
C ASN A 267 -9.63 3.00 -0.29
N LEU A 268 -10.60 2.28 0.30
CA LEU A 268 -11.89 2.02 -0.31
C LEU A 268 -12.85 3.20 -0.04
N ARG A 269 -13.52 3.67 -1.09
CA ARG A 269 -14.60 4.65 -0.99
C ARG A 269 -15.93 3.89 -1.09
N ARG A 270 -16.62 3.70 0.04
CA ARG A 270 -17.86 2.89 0.11
C ARG A 270 -18.94 3.44 -0.83
N GLY A 271 -19.63 2.56 -1.55
CA GLY A 271 -20.61 2.96 -2.57
C GLY A 271 -20.00 3.45 -3.89
N HIS A 272 -18.67 3.32 -4.04
CA HIS A 272 -17.96 3.59 -5.29
C HIS A 272 -17.12 2.37 -5.68
N GLY A 273 -16.50 2.42 -6.86
CA GLY A 273 -15.94 1.23 -7.51
C GLY A 273 -16.75 0.79 -8.72
N ILE A 274 -17.60 1.67 -9.25
CA ILE A 274 -18.53 1.40 -10.34
C ILE A 274 -17.87 1.79 -11.68
N SER A 275 -18.02 0.92 -12.67
CA SER A 275 -17.64 1.21 -14.07
C SER A 275 -18.36 2.48 -14.55
N GLU A 276 -17.65 3.36 -15.27
CA GLU A 276 -18.13 4.67 -15.70
C GLU A 276 -18.54 5.69 -14.61
N GLY A 277 -18.48 5.35 -13.32
CA GLY A 277 -18.90 6.25 -12.23
C GLY A 277 -18.15 7.58 -12.15
N TRP A 278 -17.07 7.75 -12.91
CA TRP A 278 -16.37 9.03 -13.06
C TRP A 278 -17.21 10.11 -13.75
N LYS A 279 -18.22 9.73 -14.55
CA LYS A 279 -19.11 10.66 -15.28
C LYS A 279 -19.92 11.57 -14.35
N ASP A 280 -20.04 11.19 -13.08
CA ASP A 280 -20.81 11.92 -12.07
C ASP A 280 -19.99 12.98 -11.32
N TRP A 281 -18.66 13.03 -11.52
CA TRP A 281 -17.75 13.81 -10.67
C TRP A 281 -16.87 14.82 -11.41
N ILE A 282 -16.81 14.77 -12.73
CA ILE A 282 -16.01 15.69 -13.55
C ILE A 282 -16.89 16.48 -14.51
N THR A 283 -16.41 17.62 -14.98
CA THR A 283 -17.13 18.44 -15.97
C THR A 283 -16.52 18.29 -17.36
N ASN A 284 -17.22 18.82 -18.37
CA ASN A 284 -16.71 18.89 -19.74
C ASN A 284 -15.38 19.65 -19.84
N THR A 285 -15.16 20.69 -19.02
CA THR A 285 -13.87 21.40 -18.94
C THR A 285 -12.71 20.46 -18.67
N HIS A 286 -12.89 19.49 -17.76
CA HIS A 286 -11.84 18.52 -17.46
C HIS A 286 -11.61 17.58 -18.63
N LEU A 287 -12.69 17.09 -19.28
CA LEU A 287 -12.58 16.22 -20.44
C LEU A 287 -11.83 16.90 -21.60
N ASP A 288 -12.08 18.19 -21.81
CA ASP A 288 -11.39 18.99 -22.82
C ASP A 288 -9.89 19.09 -22.49
N ILE A 289 -9.53 19.42 -21.24
CA ILE A 289 -8.12 19.43 -20.79
C ILE A 289 -7.44 18.08 -21.02
N LEU A 290 -8.10 16.96 -20.67
CA LEU A 290 -7.55 15.61 -20.87
C LEU A 290 -7.33 15.30 -22.35
N ARG A 291 -8.25 15.75 -23.21
CA ARG A 291 -8.15 15.58 -24.66
C ARG A 291 -7.01 16.42 -25.24
N ASP A 292 -6.85 17.66 -24.78
CA ASP A 292 -5.77 18.56 -25.20
C ASP A 292 -4.38 18.01 -24.79
N HIS A 293 -4.31 17.29 -23.67
CA HIS A 293 -3.10 16.56 -23.25
C HIS A 293 -2.92 15.22 -23.97
N GLY A 294 -3.79 14.86 -24.91
CA GLY A 294 -3.67 13.66 -25.74
C GLY A 294 -4.06 12.35 -25.04
N LEU A 295 -4.66 12.39 -23.84
CA LEU A 295 -5.00 11.19 -23.08
C LEU A 295 -6.12 10.35 -23.71
N GLU A 296 -6.94 10.95 -24.58
CA GLU A 296 -7.98 10.23 -25.33
C GLU A 296 -7.39 9.17 -26.27
N SER A 297 -6.18 9.39 -26.79
CA SER A 297 -5.52 8.41 -27.66
C SER A 297 -5.25 7.08 -26.93
N TYR A 298 -4.85 7.13 -25.65
CA TYR A 298 -4.67 5.96 -24.79
C TYR A 298 -6.02 5.32 -24.42
N SER A 299 -7.06 6.13 -24.23
CA SER A 299 -8.43 5.63 -24.02
C SER A 299 -8.87 4.74 -25.20
N ARG A 300 -8.69 5.21 -26.43
CA ARG A 300 -8.96 4.42 -27.64
C ARG A 300 -8.07 3.18 -27.72
N ARG A 301 -6.76 3.32 -27.51
CA ARG A 301 -5.77 2.22 -27.59
C ARG A 301 -6.19 1.03 -26.71
N TYR A 302 -6.66 1.31 -25.49
CA TYR A 302 -7.05 0.28 -24.53
C TYR A 302 -8.54 -0.10 -24.57
N GLY A 303 -9.23 0.29 -25.65
CA GLY A 303 -10.61 -0.15 -25.93
C GLY A 303 -11.67 0.50 -25.04
N TYR A 304 -11.41 1.68 -24.48
CA TYR A 304 -12.38 2.47 -23.73
C TYR A 304 -13.18 3.43 -24.61
N GLY A 305 -12.68 3.73 -25.81
CA GLY A 305 -13.30 4.66 -26.75
C GLY A 305 -12.97 6.12 -26.47
N ASP A 306 -13.74 7.02 -27.08
CA ASP A 306 -13.61 8.47 -26.95
C ASP A 306 -14.16 8.98 -25.62
N PHE A 307 -13.70 10.16 -25.19
CA PHE A 307 -14.28 10.85 -24.05
C PHE A 307 -15.64 11.46 -24.44
N PRO A 308 -16.77 10.95 -23.93
CA PRO A 308 -18.09 11.48 -24.30
C PRO A 308 -18.26 12.90 -23.77
N ARG A 309 -18.90 13.78 -24.54
CA ARG A 309 -19.41 15.05 -23.99
C ARG A 309 -20.53 14.74 -23.02
N LEU A 310 -20.45 15.27 -21.81
CA LEU A 310 -21.47 15.11 -20.78
C LEU A 310 -22.59 16.14 -21.01
N ASP A 311 -23.85 15.71 -20.82
CA ASP A 311 -25.01 16.60 -20.85
C ASP A 311 -25.04 17.46 -19.58
N GLU A 312 -24.79 18.76 -19.74
CA GLU A 312 -24.68 19.71 -18.63
C GLU A 312 -26.00 19.89 -17.88
N ASN A 313 -27.14 19.63 -18.53
CA ASN A 313 -28.45 19.65 -17.88
C ASN A 313 -28.63 18.50 -16.89
N ARG A 314 -27.78 17.46 -16.99
CA ARG A 314 -27.80 16.27 -16.13
C ARG A 314 -26.66 16.25 -15.13
N TYR A 315 -25.92 17.34 -14.98
CA TYR A 315 -24.88 17.45 -13.97
C TYR A 315 -25.43 17.19 -12.58
N THR A 316 -24.72 16.36 -11.82
CA THR A 316 -24.98 16.10 -10.41
C THR A 316 -24.81 17.39 -9.59
N PRO A 317 -25.33 17.45 -8.34
CA PRO A 317 -25.09 18.61 -7.46
C PRO A 317 -23.60 18.93 -7.27
N PHE A 318 -22.75 17.90 -7.25
CA PHE A 318 -21.29 18.07 -7.21
C PHE A 318 -20.78 18.77 -8.47
N GLN A 319 -21.15 18.28 -9.66
CA GLN A 319 -20.75 18.86 -10.94
C GLN A 319 -21.29 20.28 -11.14
N GLN A 320 -22.50 20.58 -10.68
CA GLN A 320 -23.06 21.93 -10.73
C GLN A 320 -22.24 22.90 -9.89
N THR A 321 -21.86 22.49 -8.68
CA THR A 321 -20.98 23.27 -7.79
C THR A 321 -19.62 23.51 -8.44
N LEU A 322 -19.00 22.44 -8.94
CA LEU A 322 -17.70 22.48 -9.60
C LEU A 322 -17.73 23.35 -10.87
N SER A 323 -18.72 23.16 -11.74
CA SER A 323 -18.90 23.95 -12.96
C SER A 323 -19.08 25.44 -12.64
N GLY A 324 -19.86 25.77 -11.60
CA GLY A 324 -20.02 27.15 -11.14
C GLY A 324 -18.72 27.80 -10.66
N LEU A 325 -17.88 27.07 -9.92
CA LEU A 325 -16.56 27.53 -9.49
C LEU A 325 -15.64 27.79 -10.70
N LEU A 326 -15.58 26.84 -11.63
CA LEU A 326 -14.77 26.96 -12.85
C LEU A 326 -15.21 28.14 -13.72
N ALA A 327 -16.51 28.35 -13.89
CA ALA A 327 -17.06 29.47 -14.66
C ALA A 327 -16.67 30.84 -14.08
N ARG A 328 -16.47 30.92 -12.76
CA ARG A 328 -16.00 32.14 -12.06
C ARG A 328 -14.48 32.24 -11.93
N GLY A 329 -13.73 31.20 -12.32
CA GLY A 329 -12.29 31.12 -12.09
C GLY A 329 -11.92 30.99 -10.61
N GLU A 330 -12.81 30.42 -9.79
CA GLU A 330 -12.63 30.27 -8.35
C GLU A 330 -12.13 28.88 -7.97
N VAL A 331 -11.24 28.81 -6.99
CA VAL A 331 -10.80 27.55 -6.37
C VAL A 331 -11.55 27.35 -5.06
N PHE A 332 -12.11 26.16 -4.87
CA PHE A 332 -12.74 25.78 -3.62
C PHE A 332 -11.70 25.66 -2.50
N ARG A 333 -11.81 26.50 -1.45
CA ARG A 333 -10.87 26.51 -0.30
C ARG A 333 -11.51 26.11 1.03
N ASP A 334 -12.81 25.84 1.06
CA ASP A 334 -13.52 25.44 2.27
C ASP A 334 -13.42 23.93 2.52
N TYR A 335 -12.20 23.42 2.71
CA TYR A 335 -11.94 22.01 3.01
C TYR A 335 -11.87 21.70 4.53
N GLY A 336 -11.90 22.72 5.39
CA GLY A 336 -12.02 22.58 6.84
C GLY A 336 -10.70 22.38 7.58
N ASP A 337 -10.10 21.20 7.46
CA ASP A 337 -8.87 20.83 8.18
C ASP A 337 -7.64 21.01 7.28
N GLU A 338 -6.79 21.98 7.62
CA GLU A 338 -5.58 22.32 6.84
C GLU A 338 -4.51 21.23 6.87
N ASP A 339 -4.32 20.54 8.00
CA ASP A 339 -3.34 19.46 8.12
C ASP A 339 -3.76 18.27 7.25
N LEU A 340 -5.03 17.87 7.36
CA LEU A 340 -5.59 16.81 6.53
C LEU A 340 -5.50 17.14 5.05
N PHE A 341 -5.84 18.38 4.68
CA PHE A 341 -5.69 18.86 3.31
C PHE A 341 -4.23 18.75 2.86
N GLY A 342 -3.29 19.26 3.66
CA GLY A 342 -1.86 19.18 3.40
C GLY A 342 -1.39 17.74 3.16
N PHE A 343 -1.73 16.81 4.06
CA PHE A 343 -1.37 15.39 3.92
C PHE A 343 -2.00 14.74 2.68
N ALA A 344 -3.24 15.08 2.34
CA ALA A 344 -3.93 14.56 1.17
C ALA A 344 -3.41 15.16 -0.15
N PHE A 345 -2.94 16.41 -0.11
CA PHE A 345 -2.39 17.15 -1.25
C PHE A 345 -0.98 16.68 -1.57
N ASN A 346 -0.08 16.71 -0.57
CA ASN A 346 1.35 16.50 -0.72
C ASN A 346 1.71 15.10 -1.23
N LYS A 347 0.80 14.13 -1.26
CA LYS A 347 1.06 12.76 -1.76
C LYS A 347 0.41 12.46 -3.12
N SER A 348 -0.16 13.47 -3.77
CA SER A 348 -0.68 13.33 -5.13
C SER A 348 0.49 13.11 -6.10
N ASN A 349 0.34 12.23 -7.10
CA ASN A 349 1.37 12.04 -8.13
C ASN A 349 1.27 13.20 -9.12
N ILE A 350 1.77 14.36 -8.71
CA ILE A 350 1.77 15.61 -9.47
C ILE A 350 3.20 15.99 -9.86
N ASP A 351 3.32 16.81 -10.89
CA ASP A 351 4.55 17.56 -11.14
C ASP A 351 4.78 18.59 -10.04
N PHE A 352 5.76 18.32 -9.17
CA PHE A 352 6.07 19.16 -8.01
C PHE A 352 6.83 20.43 -8.36
N SER A 353 7.36 20.57 -9.58
CA SER A 353 8.15 21.76 -9.97
C SER A 353 7.36 23.07 -9.87
N ARG A 354 6.03 22.97 -9.88
CA ARG A 354 5.10 24.10 -9.73
C ARG A 354 4.75 24.44 -8.28
N PHE A 355 5.27 23.70 -7.31
CA PHE A 355 4.92 23.83 -5.89
C PHE A 355 6.18 24.07 -5.05
N GLY A 356 6.06 24.91 -4.01
CA GLY A 356 7.19 25.34 -3.16
C GLY A 356 7.71 24.30 -2.18
N PHE A 357 7.89 23.04 -2.60
CA PHE A 357 8.45 21.99 -1.77
C PHE A 357 9.97 22.11 -1.66
N ARG A 358 10.50 21.89 -0.45
CA ARG A 358 11.94 21.71 -0.27
C ARG A 358 12.35 20.31 -0.70
N GLN A 359 13.46 20.21 -1.43
CA GLN A 359 14.09 18.95 -1.84
C GLN A 359 15.52 18.92 -1.31
N TYR A 360 16.02 17.74 -0.99
CA TYR A 360 17.36 17.58 -0.46
C TYR A 360 18.13 16.56 -1.32
N PRO A 361 19.46 16.73 -1.48
CA PRO A 361 20.27 15.80 -2.24
C PRO A 361 20.15 14.36 -1.74
N TRP A 362 20.34 13.42 -2.67
CA TRP A 362 20.48 12.00 -2.36
C TRP A 362 21.72 11.76 -1.47
N ARG A 363 21.59 10.90 -0.45
CA ARG A 363 22.70 10.44 0.40
C ARG A 363 23.17 9.06 -0.06
N THR A 364 23.76 8.22 0.79
CA THR A 364 24.15 6.87 0.38
C THR A 364 22.93 5.95 0.35
N HIS A 365 22.12 5.95 1.41
CA HIS A 365 21.01 5.01 1.59
C HIS A 365 19.64 5.68 1.59
N THR A 366 19.57 7.00 1.76
CA THR A 366 18.32 7.74 1.88
C THR A 366 18.29 9.03 1.08
N GLY A 367 17.11 9.61 0.95
CA GLY A 367 16.93 10.97 0.43
C GLY A 367 15.57 11.54 0.83
N ILE A 368 15.49 12.85 1.01
CA ILE A 368 14.21 13.55 1.21
C ILE A 368 13.74 14.05 -0.15
N GLU A 369 12.80 13.30 -0.76
CA GLU A 369 12.24 13.63 -2.08
C GLU A 369 11.53 14.98 -2.05
N ARG A 370 10.78 15.24 -0.98
CA ARG A 370 10.13 16.52 -0.75
C ARG A 370 9.78 16.72 0.71
N SER A 371 9.69 17.99 1.13
CA SER A 371 9.22 18.41 2.45
C SER A 371 8.41 19.70 2.38
N SER A 372 7.22 19.67 2.98
CA SER A 372 6.46 20.84 3.45
C SER A 372 6.61 21.07 4.96
N CYS A 373 7.17 20.10 5.69
CA CYS A 373 7.38 20.15 7.14
C CYS A 373 8.22 21.38 7.53
N ARG A 374 7.68 22.32 8.31
CA ARG A 374 8.34 23.61 8.58
C ARG A 374 9.58 23.47 9.44
N ASN A 375 9.60 22.52 10.39
CA ASN A 375 10.77 22.20 11.21
C ASN A 375 11.85 21.45 10.43
N GLU A 376 12.72 22.19 9.75
CA GLU A 376 13.82 21.62 8.96
C GLU A 376 14.82 20.83 9.80
N ALA A 377 15.13 21.30 11.00
CA ALA A 377 16.03 20.60 11.92
C ALA A 377 15.49 19.21 12.32
N LEU A 378 14.17 19.04 12.37
CA LEU A 378 13.54 17.73 12.61
C LEU A 378 13.69 16.83 11.39
N VAL A 379 13.41 17.35 10.19
CA VAL A 379 13.54 16.59 8.93
C VAL A 379 14.97 16.06 8.74
N MET A 380 15.97 16.90 9.03
CA MET A 380 17.37 16.51 8.91
C MET A 380 17.79 15.49 9.96
N GLU A 381 17.35 15.61 11.22
CA GLU A 381 17.64 14.61 12.25
C GLU A 381 16.99 13.25 11.91
N VAL A 382 15.76 13.24 11.39
CA VAL A 382 15.11 12.01 10.88
C VAL A 382 15.90 11.44 9.72
N SER A 383 16.38 12.27 8.78
CA SER A 383 17.22 11.80 7.67
C SER A 383 18.53 11.18 8.17
N ASP A 384 19.19 11.76 9.17
CA ASP A 384 20.45 11.23 9.72
C ASP A 384 20.24 9.86 10.38
N VAL A 385 19.20 9.73 11.20
CA VAL A 385 18.88 8.47 11.85
C VAL A 385 18.48 7.40 10.84
N ALA A 386 17.67 7.75 9.84
CA ALA A 386 17.28 6.82 8.78
C ALA A 386 18.48 6.39 7.93
N GLU A 387 19.39 7.30 7.59
CA GLU A 387 20.60 7.03 6.82
C GLU A 387 21.49 5.99 7.53
N ALA A 388 21.79 6.23 8.80
CA ALA A 388 22.61 5.33 9.61
C ALA A 388 21.96 3.95 9.76
N ALA A 389 20.66 3.91 10.06
CA ALA A 389 19.94 2.66 10.27
C ALA A 389 19.79 1.84 8.98
N CYS A 390 19.54 2.50 7.84
CA CYS A 390 19.53 1.83 6.54
C CYS A 390 20.92 1.33 6.14
N GLY A 391 21.98 2.08 6.46
CA GLY A 391 23.36 1.66 6.22
C GLY A 391 23.71 0.37 6.95
N GLN A 392 23.41 0.29 8.25
CA GLN A 392 23.63 -0.91 9.06
C GLN A 392 22.90 -2.15 8.50
N PHE A 393 21.65 -1.98 8.08
CA PHE A 393 20.91 -3.07 7.42
C PHE A 393 21.57 -3.49 6.10
N ASN A 394 21.94 -2.51 5.25
CA ASN A 394 22.52 -2.78 3.93
C ASN A 394 23.91 -3.42 4.02
N GLU A 395 24.70 -3.10 5.04
CA GLU A 395 26.00 -3.72 5.32
C GLU A 395 25.87 -5.19 5.78
N ALA A 396 24.81 -5.52 6.51
CA ALA A 396 24.56 -6.88 6.98
C ALA A 396 23.89 -7.78 5.91
N PHE A 397 23.10 -7.20 5.00
CA PHE A 397 22.32 -7.93 4.00
C PHE A 397 23.12 -8.94 3.14
N PRO A 398 24.38 -8.67 2.73
CA PRO A 398 25.20 -9.63 1.98
C PRO A 398 25.36 -10.99 2.66
N ILE A 399 25.32 -11.06 4.00
CA ILE A 399 25.40 -12.32 4.75
C ILE A 399 24.16 -13.18 4.46
N TRP A 400 22.97 -12.59 4.44
CA TRP A 400 21.74 -13.29 4.06
C TRP A 400 21.74 -13.66 2.58
N LEU A 401 22.25 -12.79 1.72
CA LEU A 401 22.32 -13.04 0.28
C LEU A 401 23.23 -14.25 -0.04
N GLU A 402 24.39 -14.34 0.60
CA GLU A 402 25.30 -15.49 0.51
C GLU A 402 24.60 -16.79 0.91
N ALA A 403 23.94 -16.79 2.07
CA ALA A 403 23.13 -17.91 2.55
C ALA A 403 22.02 -18.30 1.56
N ALA A 404 21.33 -17.32 0.98
CA ALA A 404 20.27 -17.55 0.00
C ALA A 404 20.79 -18.09 -1.34
N GLN A 405 22.01 -17.77 -1.74
CA GLN A 405 22.67 -18.32 -2.93
C GLN A 405 23.14 -19.76 -2.70
N GLN A 406 23.63 -20.06 -1.51
CA GLN A 406 24.09 -21.39 -1.10
C GLN A 406 22.95 -22.30 -0.61
N ASN A 407 21.75 -21.75 -0.45
CA ASN A 407 20.61 -22.40 0.21
C ASN A 407 20.97 -22.95 1.61
N CYS A 408 21.76 -22.18 2.37
CA CYS A 408 22.27 -22.54 3.69
C CYS A 408 21.82 -21.51 4.73
N PHE A 409 20.74 -21.81 5.45
CA PHE A 409 20.15 -20.94 6.47
C PHE A 409 20.39 -21.53 7.86
N ASP A 410 21.65 -21.62 8.29
CA ASP A 410 22.05 -22.25 9.55
C ASP A 410 22.22 -21.25 10.71
N GLU A 411 22.60 -21.76 11.89
CA GLU A 411 22.86 -20.93 13.07
C GLU A 411 24.07 -20.00 12.89
N ASP A 412 25.08 -20.40 12.10
CA ASP A 412 26.25 -19.57 11.81
C ASP A 412 25.86 -18.30 11.05
N MET A 413 25.03 -18.44 10.02
CA MET A 413 24.46 -17.28 9.31
C MET A 413 23.73 -16.35 10.30
N VAL A 414 22.90 -16.89 11.20
CA VAL A 414 22.19 -16.06 12.19
C VAL A 414 23.16 -15.34 13.13
N HIS A 415 24.21 -16.02 13.59
CA HIS A 415 25.24 -15.43 14.43
C HIS A 415 25.99 -14.29 13.70
N ARG A 416 26.41 -14.53 12.45
CA ARG A 416 27.07 -13.50 11.60
C ARG A 416 26.16 -12.29 11.37
N LEU A 417 24.89 -12.51 11.00
CA LEU A 417 23.89 -11.45 10.83
C LEU A 417 23.71 -10.64 12.11
N SER A 418 23.59 -11.32 13.26
CA SER A 418 23.37 -10.66 14.55
C SER A 418 24.55 -9.80 14.96
N SER A 419 25.77 -10.26 14.70
CA SER A 419 26.97 -9.48 14.93
C SER A 419 26.97 -8.20 14.07
N ALA A 420 26.72 -8.35 12.76
CA ALA A 420 26.67 -7.23 11.82
C ALA A 420 25.53 -6.23 12.09
N MET A 421 24.38 -6.71 12.56
CA MET A 421 23.21 -5.88 12.86
C MET A 421 23.19 -5.33 14.29
N SER A 422 24.14 -5.68 15.14
CA SER A 422 24.16 -5.30 16.57
C SER A 422 23.95 -3.79 16.78
N ALA A 423 24.60 -2.95 15.96
CA ALA A 423 24.51 -1.50 16.04
C ALA A 423 23.15 -0.92 15.60
N LEU A 424 22.31 -1.70 14.92
CA LEU A 424 20.94 -1.33 14.58
C LEU A 424 20.00 -1.46 15.78
N TYR A 425 20.27 -2.37 16.70
CA TYR A 425 19.46 -2.57 17.90
C TYR A 425 19.94 -1.67 19.03
N ASP A 426 19.00 -1.17 19.83
CA ASP A 426 19.29 -0.24 20.93
C ASP A 426 19.74 -0.98 22.20
N ASP A 427 19.39 -2.27 22.31
CA ASP A 427 19.72 -3.13 23.45
C ASP A 427 19.85 -4.62 23.05
N GLU A 428 20.40 -5.43 23.97
CA GLU A 428 20.58 -6.87 23.77
C GLU A 428 19.24 -7.62 23.69
N LEU A 429 18.17 -7.09 24.30
CA LEU A 429 16.85 -7.73 24.24
C LEU A 429 16.30 -7.69 22.81
N GLY A 430 16.35 -6.54 22.15
CA GLY A 430 15.95 -6.38 20.75
C GLY A 430 16.79 -7.25 19.81
N LEU A 431 18.10 -7.35 20.07
CA LEU A 431 18.99 -8.23 19.31
C LEU A 431 18.70 -9.73 19.55
N SER A 432 18.32 -10.11 20.77
CA SER A 432 17.88 -11.47 21.09
C SER A 432 16.58 -11.83 20.37
N VAL A 433 15.59 -10.92 20.37
CA VAL A 433 14.33 -11.10 19.63
C VAL A 433 14.59 -11.28 18.13
N PHE A 434 15.55 -10.52 17.58
CA PHE A 434 16.01 -10.71 16.20
C PHE A 434 16.59 -12.10 15.96
N ARG A 435 17.56 -12.53 16.80
CA ARG A 435 18.18 -13.86 16.72
C ARG A 435 17.14 -14.98 16.72
N GLU A 436 16.20 -14.93 17.67
CA GLU A 436 15.14 -15.92 17.77
C GLU A 436 14.23 -15.95 16.54
N ALA A 437 13.85 -14.77 16.02
CA ALA A 437 13.02 -14.69 14.81
C ALA A 437 13.72 -15.32 13.61
N MET A 438 15.03 -15.06 13.45
CA MET A 438 15.84 -15.63 12.38
C MET A 438 16.02 -17.15 12.55
N LEU A 439 16.35 -17.64 13.74
CA LEU A 439 16.47 -19.08 14.03
C LEU A 439 15.16 -19.83 13.73
N ARG A 440 14.01 -19.28 14.15
CA ARG A 440 12.70 -19.86 13.83
C ARG A 440 12.45 -19.91 12.32
N ALA A 441 12.76 -18.83 11.61
CA ALA A 441 12.56 -18.75 10.17
C ALA A 441 13.47 -19.69 9.36
N SER A 442 14.68 -19.94 9.88
CA SER A 442 15.69 -20.86 9.34
C SER A 442 15.36 -22.35 9.54
N SER A 443 14.57 -22.71 10.55
CA SER A 443 14.26 -24.11 10.86
C SER A 443 13.26 -24.74 9.87
N GLU A 444 13.52 -25.98 9.41
CA GLU A 444 12.63 -26.72 8.49
C GLU A 444 11.27 -27.07 9.11
N THR A 445 11.21 -27.20 10.43
CA THR A 445 10.01 -27.49 11.23
C THR A 445 9.05 -26.31 11.38
N GLY A 446 9.24 -25.22 10.63
CA GLY A 446 8.36 -24.06 10.60
C GLY A 446 6.99 -24.30 9.95
N ALA A 447 6.25 -25.34 10.38
CA ALA A 447 4.83 -25.14 10.58
C ALA A 447 4.71 -24.04 11.63
N LEU A 448 4.04 -22.94 11.29
CA LEU A 448 3.73 -21.87 12.23
C LEU A 448 3.12 -22.47 13.51
N GLN A 449 3.91 -22.64 14.57
CA GLN A 449 3.43 -22.18 15.86
C GLN A 449 3.33 -20.67 15.68
N VAL A 450 2.11 -20.21 15.36
CA VAL A 450 1.78 -18.79 15.35
C VAL A 450 2.29 -18.27 16.68
N ALA A 451 3.31 -17.40 16.66
CA ALA A 451 3.80 -16.76 17.86
C ALA A 451 2.58 -16.15 18.57
N GLU A 452 2.34 -16.56 19.82
CA GLU A 452 1.15 -16.14 20.55
C GLU A 452 1.11 -14.61 20.57
N PRO A 453 0.04 -13.98 20.07
CA PRO A 453 0.00 -12.54 20.00
C PRO A 453 -0.06 -11.99 21.43
N ALA A 454 0.92 -11.15 21.77
CA ALA A 454 1.03 -10.51 23.09
C ALA A 454 -0.13 -9.53 23.38
N SER A 455 -0.90 -9.18 22.36
CA SER A 455 -2.12 -8.38 22.45
C SER A 455 -3.23 -9.05 21.62
N PRO A 456 -4.50 -8.83 21.93
CA PRO A 456 -5.60 -9.48 21.23
C PRO A 456 -5.64 -9.04 19.77
N VAL A 457 -5.62 -9.99 18.85
CA VAL A 457 -5.67 -9.73 17.41
C VAL A 457 -7.02 -10.18 16.87
N LEU A 458 -7.77 -9.26 16.27
CA LEU A 458 -8.96 -9.63 15.50
C LEU A 458 -8.50 -10.41 14.26
N THR A 459 -8.81 -11.70 14.21
CA THR A 459 -8.42 -12.61 13.13
C THR A 459 -9.38 -12.51 11.96
N GLU A 460 -10.69 -12.54 12.22
CA GLU A 460 -11.75 -12.37 11.22
C GLU A 460 -13.07 -11.96 11.88
N SER A 461 -14.03 -11.51 11.08
CA SER A 461 -15.42 -11.27 11.51
C SER A 461 -16.35 -12.10 10.62
N ARG A 462 -17.21 -12.92 11.24
CA ARG A 462 -18.17 -13.80 10.57
C ARG A 462 -19.57 -13.54 11.09
N GLY A 463 -20.48 -13.13 10.20
CA GLY A 463 -21.85 -12.77 10.59
C GLY A 463 -21.86 -11.70 11.68
N THR A 464 -22.48 -12.01 12.82
CA THR A 464 -22.56 -11.14 14.01
C THR A 464 -21.46 -11.39 15.04
N THR A 465 -20.39 -12.10 14.66
CA THR A 465 -19.34 -12.56 15.58
C THR A 465 -17.95 -12.14 15.11
N ASN A 466 -17.12 -11.66 16.02
CA ASN A 466 -15.71 -11.39 15.82
C ASN A 466 -14.88 -12.56 16.36
N ILE A 467 -13.86 -13.01 15.62
CA ILE A 467 -12.93 -14.04 16.07
C ILE A 467 -11.61 -13.37 16.46
N VAL A 468 -11.24 -13.46 17.73
CA VAL A 468 -10.04 -12.83 18.30
C VAL A 468 -9.03 -13.92 18.68
N HIS A 469 -7.78 -13.81 18.25
CA HIS A 469 -6.67 -14.64 18.69
C HIS A 469 -5.91 -13.94 19.83
N PHE A 470 -5.82 -14.58 20.98
CA PHE A 470 -5.11 -14.05 22.14
C PHE A 470 -4.59 -15.18 23.03
N ARG A 471 -3.33 -15.11 23.47
CA ARG A 471 -2.71 -16.10 24.40
C ARG A 471 -2.95 -17.57 24.00
N GLY A 472 -2.72 -17.89 22.73
CA GLY A 472 -2.83 -19.25 22.19
C GLY A 472 -4.26 -19.77 22.03
N ARG A 473 -5.29 -18.93 22.18
CA ARG A 473 -6.71 -19.31 22.01
C ARG A 473 -7.45 -18.38 21.07
N TYR A 474 -8.47 -18.94 20.42
CA TYR A 474 -9.41 -18.21 19.58
C TYR A 474 -10.72 -18.02 20.34
N TYR A 475 -11.20 -16.78 20.36
CA TYR A 475 -12.42 -16.37 21.05
C TYR A 475 -13.43 -15.85 20.03
N ALA A 476 -14.62 -16.44 20.01
CA ALA A 476 -15.75 -15.94 19.25
C ALA A 476 -16.55 -14.95 20.12
N VAL A 477 -16.46 -13.67 19.77
CA VAL A 477 -17.04 -12.54 20.49
C VAL A 477 -18.26 -12.01 19.72
N PRO A 478 -19.49 -12.13 20.24
CA PRO A 478 -20.64 -11.43 19.70
C PRO A 478 -20.36 -9.94 19.52
N GLN A 479 -20.62 -9.39 18.34
CA GLN A 479 -20.48 -7.95 18.08
C GLN A 479 -21.43 -7.12 18.94
N SER A 480 -22.55 -7.72 19.40
CA SER A 480 -23.51 -7.10 20.31
C SER A 480 -22.99 -6.90 21.75
N LEU A 481 -21.86 -7.51 22.14
CA LEU A 481 -21.25 -7.33 23.46
C LEU A 481 -20.64 -5.93 23.67
N GLY A 482 -20.44 -5.16 22.61
CA GLY A 482 -19.73 -3.89 22.69
C GLY A 482 -18.22 -4.08 22.94
N PRO A 483 -17.52 -3.06 23.48
CA PRO A 483 -16.09 -3.14 23.75
C PRO A 483 -15.76 -4.25 24.76
N VAL A 484 -14.84 -5.14 24.39
CA VAL A 484 -14.38 -6.24 25.25
C VAL A 484 -12.93 -6.02 25.63
N ASP A 485 -12.66 -6.01 26.93
CA ASP A 485 -11.31 -5.83 27.48
C ASP A 485 -10.65 -7.19 27.72
N PHE A 486 -9.75 -7.56 26.81
CA PHE A 486 -8.95 -8.79 26.90
C PHE A 486 -7.69 -8.63 27.78
N SER A 487 -7.44 -7.45 28.34
CA SER A 487 -6.32 -7.26 29.27
C SER A 487 -6.59 -7.84 30.66
N GLN A 488 -7.84 -8.23 30.94
CA GLN A 488 -8.24 -8.77 32.23
C GLN A 488 -7.54 -10.12 32.51
N PRO A 489 -7.14 -10.38 33.78
CA PRO A 489 -6.49 -11.64 34.16
C PRO A 489 -7.37 -12.87 33.96
N ASP A 490 -8.69 -12.69 34.09
CA ASP A 490 -9.71 -13.72 33.92
C ASP A 490 -10.77 -13.26 32.92
N LEU A 491 -10.96 -14.04 31.85
CA LEU A 491 -11.92 -13.78 30.79
C LEU A 491 -13.21 -14.61 30.96
N SER A 492 -13.34 -15.40 32.04
CA SER A 492 -14.48 -16.29 32.30
C SER A 492 -15.82 -15.56 32.43
N ALA A 493 -15.79 -14.27 32.80
CA ALA A 493 -16.98 -13.43 32.91
C ALA A 493 -17.51 -12.91 31.56
N ILE A 494 -16.77 -13.11 30.47
CA ILE A 494 -17.16 -12.67 29.13
C ILE A 494 -17.91 -13.80 28.42
N SER A 495 -19.14 -13.53 27.97
CA SER A 495 -19.99 -14.51 27.27
C SER A 495 -19.56 -14.71 25.82
N PHE A 496 -18.47 -15.44 25.60
CA PHE A 496 -18.04 -15.85 24.26
C PHE A 496 -19.03 -16.87 23.66
N THR A 497 -19.29 -16.77 22.35
CA THR A 497 -20.08 -17.76 21.60
C THR A 497 -19.31 -19.06 21.39
N GLY A 498 -17.99 -19.02 21.51
CA GLY A 498 -17.11 -20.18 21.39
C GLY A 498 -15.68 -19.83 21.77
N ILE A 499 -14.93 -20.82 22.26
CA ILE A 499 -13.50 -20.72 22.56
C ILE A 499 -12.85 -22.00 22.06
N ALA A 500 -11.76 -21.89 21.31
CA ALA A 500 -11.03 -23.05 20.78
C ALA A 500 -9.52 -22.83 20.78
N ASN A 501 -8.75 -23.91 20.66
CA ASN A 501 -7.28 -23.82 20.57
C ASN A 501 -6.80 -23.65 19.12
N SER A 502 -7.70 -23.77 18.14
CA SER A 502 -7.39 -23.53 16.73
C SER A 502 -8.54 -22.82 16.01
N LEU A 503 -8.21 -22.02 14.98
CA LEU A 503 -9.22 -21.33 14.17
C LEU A 503 -10.18 -22.30 13.47
N PRO A 504 -9.73 -23.41 12.83
CA PRO A 504 -10.65 -24.35 12.18
C PRO A 504 -11.64 -25.00 13.15
N GLU A 505 -11.21 -25.30 14.38
CA GLU A 505 -12.07 -25.84 15.43
C GLU A 505 -13.14 -24.82 15.83
N LEU A 506 -12.77 -23.56 16.09
CA LEU A 506 -13.74 -22.51 16.43
C LEU A 506 -14.74 -22.27 15.29
N VAL A 507 -14.27 -22.26 14.05
CA VAL A 507 -15.10 -22.09 12.86
C VAL A 507 -16.11 -23.22 12.74
N SER A 508 -15.67 -24.47 12.92
CA SER A 508 -16.57 -25.62 12.90
C SER A 508 -17.60 -25.56 14.03
N MET A 509 -17.25 -25.05 15.20
CA MET A 509 -18.21 -24.82 16.30
C MET A 509 -19.28 -23.79 15.92
N LEU A 510 -18.88 -22.70 15.25
CA LEU A 510 -19.81 -21.64 14.84
C LEU A 510 -20.71 -22.03 13.67
N GLU A 511 -20.28 -22.96 12.82
CA GLU A 511 -21.07 -23.47 11.68
C GLU A 511 -22.09 -24.54 12.12
N ASN A 512 -21.90 -25.14 13.30
CA ASN A 512 -22.78 -26.16 13.88
C ASN A 512 -23.66 -25.65 15.04
N ALA A 513 -23.57 -24.36 15.37
CA ALA A 513 -24.35 -23.68 16.42
C ALA A 513 -25.46 -22.84 15.79
#